data_AF-A0AAE4F0Y8-F1
#
_entry.id   AF-A0AAE4F0Y8-F1
#
_cell.length_a   1.000
_cell.length_b   1.000
_cell.length_c   1.000
_cell.angle_alpha   90.00
_cell.angle_beta   90.00
_cell.angle_gamma   90.00
#
_symmetry.space_group_name_H-M   'P 1'
#
loop_
_entity.id
_entity.type
_entity.pdbx_description
1 polymer ?
#
loop_
_entity_poly.entity_id
_entity_poly.type
_entity_poly.pdbx_seq_one_letter_code
_entity_poly.pdbx_strand_id
1 'polypeptide(L)'
;MSDGRTRRVFVEMLREEWRLHSRLFRGSHFSLFPVLICLLVGGAARLLTVTGTAPGTVFAGLHALVFVFGLHTGSIGFVGRDALRNLIGDVTLLVFSARTLPLSQRRLLGLFVVKDGLYYAVLFLLPFALGTVVAVLGFSNPVVAAKTVLLLWTTLTLTFVLGMGTTITALGLAGRGVPGLALLAVPVVAIGAAVAGGLNLPAYTPYGLFLEPTLPRIGATAISILGVFLVGAATFDATAPTPARTVEPAFRRWWRRIGDPVAAKSLLDIHRSAGGFGKVLFSAAVLFGVTAALVDFAGQITGAGPSPGISFGAILGLSGFTTYNWLTQSDDVDLYFAHPLAVKAVFAGKFRAFLLLGPLVGLVFYGLALAWRGGPLIEAAVGAVLLVGVACYIFGTTVYLTGLSPNEFLFDTALFAVFGAALVVPLVPVLIVGFAVSPVSGTLLAALGVFGSVLGSVGVGLYRRSLPKWSRRYQQA
;
A
#
# COMPACT_ATOMS: atom_id res chain seq x y z
N MET A 1 -40.27 8.93 10.02
CA MET A 1 -40.18 7.96 8.89
C MET A 1 -38.75 7.76 8.35
N SER A 2 -37.67 8.07 9.08
CA SER A 2 -36.28 8.07 8.57
C SER A 2 -35.42 6.85 8.95
N ASP A 3 -35.88 5.97 9.85
CA ASP A 3 -34.99 5.02 10.51
C ASP A 3 -34.87 3.66 9.79
N GLY A 4 -35.98 3.12 9.30
CA GLY A 4 -36.00 1.79 8.66
C GLY A 4 -35.23 1.71 7.33
N ARG A 5 -35.28 2.77 6.51
CA ARG A 5 -34.54 2.81 5.22
C ARG A 5 -33.03 2.93 5.45
N THR A 6 -32.61 3.76 6.39
CA THR A 6 -31.20 3.97 6.74
C THR A 6 -30.59 2.68 7.29
N ARG A 7 -31.28 2.03 8.23
CA ARG A 7 -30.88 0.72 8.76
C ARG A 7 -30.78 -0.33 7.68
N ARG A 8 -31.74 -0.40 6.76
CA ARG A 8 -31.73 -1.35 5.63
C ARG A 8 -30.53 -1.11 4.71
N VAL A 9 -30.28 0.12 4.30
CA VAL A 9 -29.12 0.46 3.46
C VAL A 9 -27.81 0.09 4.15
N PHE A 10 -27.66 0.38 5.44
CA PHE A 10 -26.46 0.03 6.20
C PHE A 10 -26.23 -1.49 6.27
N VAL A 11 -27.28 -2.26 6.58
CA VAL A 11 -27.19 -3.73 6.65
C VAL A 11 -26.87 -4.33 5.28
N GLU A 12 -27.50 -3.84 4.22
CA GLU A 12 -27.23 -4.32 2.86
C GLU A 12 -25.83 -3.93 2.38
N MET A 13 -25.31 -2.76 2.77
CA MET A 13 -23.91 -2.40 2.53
C MET A 13 -22.92 -3.31 3.26
N LEU A 14 -23.20 -3.70 4.50
CA LEU A 14 -22.37 -4.68 5.23
C LEU A 14 -22.43 -6.08 4.57
N ARG A 15 -23.61 -6.50 4.11
CA ARG A 15 -23.79 -7.76 3.39
C ARG A 15 -23.11 -7.73 2.02
N GLU A 16 -23.20 -6.61 1.30
CA GLU A 16 -22.49 -6.38 0.04
C GLU A 16 -20.98 -6.53 0.26
N GLU A 17 -20.43 -5.86 1.27
CA GLU A 17 -19.02 -5.94 1.63
C GLU A 17 -18.59 -7.38 1.94
N TRP A 18 -19.35 -8.07 2.79
CA TRP A 18 -19.06 -9.46 3.17
C TRP A 18 -19.18 -10.40 1.97
N ARG A 19 -20.18 -10.22 1.09
CA ARG A 19 -20.36 -11.06 -0.10
C ARG A 19 -19.26 -10.80 -1.14
N LEU A 20 -18.84 -9.55 -1.30
CA LEU A 20 -17.72 -9.19 -2.16
C LEU A 20 -16.44 -9.86 -1.64
N HIS A 21 -16.12 -9.69 -0.36
CA HIS A 21 -14.92 -10.27 0.24
C HIS A 21 -15.01 -11.80 0.26
N SER A 22 -16.11 -12.43 0.65
CA SER A 22 -16.20 -13.90 0.61
C SER A 22 -16.09 -14.50 -0.80
N ARG A 23 -16.57 -13.80 -1.85
CA ARG A 23 -16.37 -14.22 -3.26
C ARG A 23 -14.95 -13.99 -3.74
N LEU A 24 -14.34 -12.84 -3.42
CA LEU A 24 -12.95 -12.52 -3.75
C LEU A 24 -11.96 -13.43 -3.00
N PHE A 25 -12.29 -13.80 -1.76
CA PHE A 25 -11.39 -14.53 -0.85
C PHE A 25 -11.67 -16.03 -0.74
N ARG A 26 -12.42 -16.63 -1.67
CA ARG A 26 -12.72 -18.08 -1.68
C ARG A 26 -13.24 -18.61 -0.32
N GLY A 27 -14.18 -17.92 0.30
CA GLY A 27 -14.87 -18.40 1.51
C GLY A 27 -14.00 -18.41 2.77
N SER A 28 -13.70 -19.59 3.32
CA SER A 28 -13.08 -19.80 4.65
C SER A 28 -11.65 -19.26 4.78
N HIS A 29 -10.97 -18.96 3.68
CA HIS A 29 -9.63 -18.37 3.71
C HIS A 29 -9.66 -16.95 4.28
N PHE A 30 -10.78 -16.23 4.13
CA PHE A 30 -10.96 -14.88 4.66
C PHE A 30 -10.99 -14.84 6.19
N SER A 31 -11.60 -15.82 6.86
CA SER A 31 -11.75 -15.81 8.32
C SER A 31 -10.43 -16.06 9.06
N LEU A 32 -9.42 -16.62 8.39
CA LEU A 32 -8.06 -16.80 8.94
C LEU A 32 -7.20 -15.53 8.84
N PHE A 33 -7.60 -14.57 8.01
CA PHE A 33 -6.82 -13.36 7.75
C PHE A 33 -6.57 -12.53 9.04
N PRO A 34 -7.56 -12.26 9.91
CA PRO A 34 -7.34 -11.56 11.17
C PRO A 34 -6.34 -12.28 12.09
N VAL A 35 -6.35 -13.62 12.10
CA VAL A 35 -5.42 -14.43 12.92
C VAL A 35 -3.99 -14.28 12.41
N LEU A 36 -3.78 -14.40 11.09
CA LEU A 36 -2.46 -14.21 10.48
C LEU A 36 -1.91 -12.82 10.80
N ILE A 37 -2.76 -11.79 10.66
CA ILE A 37 -2.40 -10.41 10.97
C ILE A 37 -2.00 -10.23 12.45
N CYS A 38 -2.77 -10.80 13.37
CA CYS A 38 -2.46 -10.78 14.80
C CYS A 38 -1.05 -11.36 15.07
N LEU A 39 -0.74 -12.51 14.45
CA LEU A 39 0.56 -13.17 14.58
C LEU A 39 1.71 -12.35 13.98
N LEU A 40 1.52 -11.78 12.79
CA LEU A 40 2.56 -10.98 12.12
C LEU A 40 2.88 -9.69 12.91
N VAL A 41 1.85 -8.97 13.33
CA VAL A 41 2.03 -7.72 14.10
C VAL A 41 2.58 -8.02 15.49
N GLY A 42 2.07 -9.05 16.17
CA GLY A 42 2.61 -9.50 17.44
C GLY A 42 4.07 -9.97 17.33
N GLY A 43 4.40 -10.73 16.27
CA GLY A 43 5.77 -11.15 15.98
C GLY A 43 6.70 -9.96 15.75
N ALA A 44 6.30 -8.99 14.93
CA ALA A 44 7.07 -7.77 14.69
C ALA A 44 7.27 -6.95 15.98
N ALA A 45 6.21 -6.74 16.77
CA ALA A 45 6.29 -6.06 18.06
C ALA A 45 7.21 -6.80 19.06
N ARG A 46 7.17 -8.14 19.06
CA ARG A 46 8.04 -8.96 19.91
C ARG A 46 9.50 -8.83 19.50
N LEU A 47 9.80 -8.87 18.21
CA LEU A 47 11.16 -8.69 17.70
C LEU A 47 11.70 -7.32 18.09
N LEU A 48 10.92 -6.25 17.90
CA LEU A 48 11.32 -4.89 18.26
C LEU A 48 11.62 -4.74 19.76
N THR A 49 10.78 -5.32 20.62
CA THR A 49 11.01 -5.25 22.08
C THR A 49 12.22 -6.07 22.51
N VAL A 50 12.45 -7.24 21.91
CA VAL A 50 13.66 -8.06 22.16
C VAL A 50 14.93 -7.36 21.70
N THR A 51 14.88 -6.57 20.63
CA THR A 51 16.01 -5.76 20.14
C THR A 51 16.16 -4.43 20.90
N GLY A 52 15.48 -4.24 22.03
CA GLY A 52 15.65 -3.07 22.90
C GLY A 52 14.78 -1.86 22.57
N THR A 53 13.82 -1.97 21.64
CA THR A 53 12.87 -0.87 21.36
C THR A 53 11.91 -0.72 22.53
N ALA A 54 11.81 0.50 23.08
CA ALA A 54 10.89 0.79 24.17
C ALA A 54 9.42 0.50 23.75
N PRO A 55 8.59 -0.08 24.64
CA PRO A 55 7.17 -0.34 24.38
C PRO A 55 6.39 0.86 23.84
N GLY A 56 6.63 2.05 24.40
CA GLY A 56 5.99 3.30 23.97
C GLY A 56 6.25 3.63 22.49
N THR A 57 7.46 3.35 22.00
CA THR A 57 7.86 3.54 20.60
C THR A 57 7.17 2.54 19.67
N VAL A 58 6.98 1.30 20.11
CA VAL A 58 6.22 0.29 19.35
C VAL A 58 4.77 0.75 19.15
N PHE A 59 4.12 1.23 20.22
CA PHE A 59 2.76 1.77 20.13
C PHE A 59 2.69 3.04 19.28
N ALA A 60 3.69 3.94 19.36
CA ALA A 60 3.77 5.14 18.53
C ALA A 60 3.87 4.78 17.03
N GLY A 61 4.78 3.88 16.69
CA GLY A 61 4.99 3.39 15.33
C GLY A 61 3.72 2.74 14.77
N LEU A 62 3.01 1.97 15.58
CA LEU A 62 1.74 1.37 15.17
C LEU A 62 0.66 2.42 14.86
N HIS A 63 0.54 3.48 15.67
CA HIS A 63 -0.37 4.59 15.38
C HIS A 63 0.01 5.30 14.08
N ALA A 64 1.30 5.59 13.87
CA ALA A 64 1.77 6.21 12.64
C ALA A 64 1.45 5.34 11.40
N LEU A 65 1.66 4.03 11.48
CA LEU A 65 1.32 3.08 10.40
C LEU A 65 -0.19 3.02 10.15
N VAL A 66 -1.00 3.00 11.21
CA VAL A 66 -2.47 2.99 11.09
C VAL A 66 -3.02 4.30 10.53
N PHE A 67 -2.37 5.44 10.81
CA PHE A 67 -2.71 6.72 10.17
C PHE A 67 -2.49 6.65 8.66
N VAL A 68 -1.31 6.16 8.23
CA VAL A 68 -1.00 5.95 6.81
C VAL A 68 -1.95 4.94 6.17
N PHE A 69 -2.31 3.87 6.88
CA PHE A 69 -3.32 2.92 6.42
C PHE A 69 -4.68 3.60 6.22
N GLY A 70 -5.10 4.45 7.15
CA GLY A 70 -6.31 5.27 7.00
C GLY A 70 -6.26 6.21 5.79
N LEU A 71 -5.13 6.89 5.57
CA LEU A 71 -4.91 7.73 4.39
C LEU A 71 -5.10 6.93 3.09
N HIS A 72 -4.52 5.72 3.05
CA HIS A 72 -4.59 4.83 1.90
C HIS A 72 -6.02 4.32 1.65
N THR A 73 -6.70 3.79 2.67
CA THR A 73 -8.09 3.31 2.55
C THR A 73 -9.03 4.43 2.09
N GLY A 74 -8.85 5.64 2.64
CA GLY A 74 -9.58 6.82 2.20
C GLY A 74 -9.44 7.05 0.70
N SER A 75 -8.26 6.85 0.11
CA SER A 75 -8.06 7.03 -1.33
C SER A 75 -8.76 5.96 -2.18
N ILE A 76 -8.73 4.69 -1.75
CA ILE A 76 -9.33 3.55 -2.48
C ILE A 76 -10.84 3.66 -2.53
N GLY A 77 -11.48 4.06 -1.42
CA GLY A 77 -12.93 4.26 -1.36
C GLY A 77 -13.47 5.25 -2.40
N PHE A 78 -12.65 6.18 -2.90
CA PHE A 78 -13.06 7.22 -3.86
C PHE A 78 -12.43 7.08 -5.25
N VAL A 79 -11.21 6.53 -5.37
CA VAL A 79 -10.57 6.18 -6.65
C VAL A 79 -11.15 4.89 -7.23
N GLY A 80 -11.95 4.16 -6.44
CA GLY A 80 -12.57 2.88 -6.78
C GLY A 80 -13.47 2.88 -8.02
N ARG A 81 -13.85 4.00 -8.65
CA ARG A 81 -14.64 3.92 -9.89
C ARG A 81 -13.88 3.28 -11.05
N ASP A 82 -12.60 3.58 -11.20
CA ASP A 82 -11.78 2.99 -12.27
C ASP A 82 -11.17 1.64 -11.85
N ALA A 83 -10.91 1.46 -10.55
CA ALA A 83 -10.34 0.21 -10.03
C ALA A 83 -11.39 -0.89 -9.80
N LEU A 84 -12.57 -0.56 -9.26
CA LEU A 84 -13.65 -1.54 -9.00
C LEU A 84 -14.41 -1.91 -10.26
N ARG A 85 -14.58 -0.97 -11.22
CA ARG A 85 -15.17 -1.27 -12.53
C ARG A 85 -14.35 -2.30 -13.32
N ASN A 86 -13.03 -2.32 -13.12
CA ASN A 86 -12.13 -3.28 -13.76
C ASN A 86 -11.97 -4.59 -12.95
N LEU A 87 -12.08 -4.56 -11.62
CA LEU A 87 -11.89 -5.75 -10.78
C LEU A 87 -13.19 -6.57 -10.57
N ILE A 88 -14.36 -5.93 -10.67
CA ILE A 88 -15.67 -6.54 -10.34
C ILE A 88 -16.61 -6.53 -11.56
N GLY A 89 -16.20 -5.91 -12.68
CA GLY A 89 -17.06 -5.63 -13.84
C GLY A 89 -17.95 -4.40 -13.63
N ASP A 90 -19.03 -4.27 -14.42
CA ASP A 90 -20.03 -3.20 -14.29
C ASP A 90 -20.91 -3.36 -13.03
N VAL A 91 -20.30 -3.35 -11.85
CA VAL A 91 -21.01 -3.43 -10.56
C VAL A 91 -21.13 -2.04 -9.96
N THR A 92 -22.36 -1.55 -9.92
CA THR A 92 -22.68 -0.30 -9.22
C THR A 92 -22.81 -0.60 -7.73
N LEU A 93 -21.80 -0.24 -6.93
CA LEU A 93 -21.87 -0.34 -5.46
C LEU A 93 -23.06 0.44 -4.90
N LEU A 94 -23.61 -0.01 -3.77
CA LEU A 94 -24.75 0.63 -3.12
C LEU A 94 -24.51 2.11 -2.74
N VAL A 95 -23.24 2.53 -2.60
CA VAL A 95 -22.86 3.94 -2.34
C VAL A 95 -23.22 4.87 -3.50
N PHE A 96 -23.29 4.35 -4.74
CA PHE A 96 -23.64 5.13 -5.94
C PHE A 96 -25.14 5.13 -6.25
N SER A 97 -25.95 4.41 -5.47
CA SER A 97 -27.41 4.35 -5.62
C SER A 97 -28.10 5.71 -5.49
N ALA A 98 -27.42 6.74 -4.96
CA ALA A 98 -27.92 8.12 -4.94
C ALA A 98 -28.27 8.66 -6.34
N ARG A 99 -27.68 8.09 -7.39
CA ARG A 99 -27.88 8.52 -8.78
C ARG A 99 -29.19 8.00 -9.38
N THR A 100 -29.74 6.93 -8.83
CA THR A 100 -30.93 6.24 -9.35
C THR A 100 -32.06 6.17 -8.32
N LEU A 101 -31.75 6.30 -7.04
CA LEU A 101 -32.70 6.29 -5.92
C LEU A 101 -32.68 7.64 -5.19
N PRO A 102 -33.82 8.08 -4.60
CA PRO A 102 -33.93 9.36 -3.88
C PRO A 102 -33.27 9.28 -2.48
N LEU A 103 -31.97 9.00 -2.46
CA LEU A 103 -31.14 8.90 -1.26
C LEU A 103 -30.15 10.07 -1.23
N SER A 104 -29.98 10.68 -0.06
CA SER A 104 -29.01 11.76 0.12
C SER A 104 -27.59 11.23 0.00
N GLN A 105 -26.78 11.86 -0.86
CA GLN A 105 -25.36 11.54 -1.05
C GLN A 105 -24.55 11.73 0.24
N ARG A 106 -24.82 12.78 1.01
CA ARG A 106 -24.17 13.02 2.31
C ARG A 106 -24.45 11.87 3.29
N ARG A 107 -25.67 11.31 3.25
CA ARG A 107 -26.04 10.15 4.07
C ARG A 107 -25.35 8.87 3.59
N LEU A 108 -25.30 8.61 2.28
CA LEU A 108 -24.61 7.43 1.73
C LEU A 108 -23.10 7.47 1.97
N LEU A 109 -22.47 8.64 1.85
CA LEU A 109 -21.07 8.84 2.20
C LEU A 109 -20.81 8.59 3.69
N GLY A 110 -21.66 9.12 4.56
CA GLY A 110 -21.57 8.88 6.01
C GLY A 110 -21.72 7.39 6.36
N LEU A 111 -22.69 6.70 5.76
CA LEU A 111 -22.89 5.26 5.95
C LEU A 111 -21.71 4.44 5.41
N PHE A 112 -21.15 4.82 4.26
CA PHE A 112 -19.96 4.18 3.71
C PHE A 112 -18.78 4.30 4.67
N VAL A 113 -18.47 5.49 5.16
CA VAL A 113 -17.35 5.72 6.10
C VAL A 113 -17.56 4.95 7.41
N VAL A 114 -18.78 4.93 7.97
CA VAL A 114 -19.08 4.19 9.19
C VAL A 114 -18.94 2.69 8.97
N LYS A 115 -19.49 2.16 7.88
CA LYS A 115 -19.37 0.75 7.51
C LYS A 115 -17.90 0.36 7.35
N ASP A 116 -17.13 1.14 6.60
CA ASP A 116 -15.72 0.87 6.33
C ASP A 116 -14.89 0.93 7.61
N GLY A 117 -15.11 1.99 8.41
CA GLY A 117 -14.50 2.15 9.73
C GLY A 117 -14.73 0.93 10.62
N LEU A 118 -15.98 0.44 10.71
CA LEU A 118 -16.32 -0.75 11.50
C LEU A 118 -15.67 -2.02 10.96
N TYR A 119 -15.69 -2.20 9.64
CA TYR A 119 -15.11 -3.36 8.99
C TYR A 119 -13.60 -3.47 9.27
N TYR A 120 -12.84 -2.39 9.03
CA TYR A 120 -11.41 -2.35 9.32
C TYR A 120 -11.10 -2.38 10.82
N ALA A 121 -11.91 -1.71 11.65
CA ALA A 121 -11.73 -1.72 13.10
C ALA A 121 -11.77 -3.15 13.67
N VAL A 122 -12.71 -3.98 13.21
CA VAL A 122 -12.86 -5.35 13.71
C VAL A 122 -11.85 -6.29 13.06
N LEU A 123 -11.70 -6.27 11.74
CA LEU A 123 -10.94 -7.31 11.04
C LEU A 123 -9.43 -7.06 10.97
N PHE A 124 -8.98 -5.81 11.16
CA PHE A 124 -7.56 -5.43 11.07
C PHE A 124 -7.07 -4.82 12.39
N LEU A 125 -7.74 -3.78 12.88
CA LEU A 125 -7.22 -2.98 14.00
C LEU A 125 -7.34 -3.71 15.34
N LEU A 126 -8.38 -4.52 15.54
CA LEU A 126 -8.50 -5.35 16.74
C LEU A 126 -7.39 -6.43 16.80
N PRO A 127 -7.12 -7.21 15.73
CA PRO A 127 -5.94 -8.06 15.65
C PRO A 127 -4.61 -7.33 15.87
N PHE A 128 -4.43 -6.13 15.31
CA PHE A 128 -3.23 -5.32 15.53
C PHE A 128 -3.05 -5.00 17.03
N ALA A 129 -4.12 -4.54 17.69
CA ALA A 129 -4.09 -4.21 19.10
C ALA A 129 -3.81 -5.44 19.97
N LEU A 130 -4.51 -6.55 19.71
CA LEU A 130 -4.34 -7.81 20.42
C LEU A 130 -2.90 -8.34 20.29
N GLY A 131 -2.41 -8.49 19.05
CA GLY A 131 -1.07 -9.02 18.79
C GLY A 131 0.03 -8.17 19.42
N THR A 132 -0.07 -6.84 19.31
CA THR A 132 0.93 -5.92 19.88
C THR A 132 0.93 -5.96 21.40
N VAL A 133 -0.23 -5.90 22.05
CA VAL A 133 -0.30 -5.89 23.52
C VAL A 133 0.18 -7.22 24.10
N VAL A 134 -0.22 -8.35 23.51
CA VAL A 134 0.25 -9.67 23.94
C VAL A 134 1.77 -9.78 23.80
N ALA A 135 2.34 -9.27 22.71
CA ALA A 135 3.78 -9.30 22.48
C ALA A 135 4.59 -8.44 23.46
N VAL A 136 4.04 -7.28 23.82
CA VAL A 136 4.71 -6.27 24.65
C VAL A 136 4.53 -6.54 26.15
N LEU A 137 3.31 -6.85 26.59
CA LEU A 137 2.99 -7.03 28.03
C LEU A 137 3.00 -8.51 28.46
N GLY A 138 2.90 -9.45 27.53
CA GLY A 138 2.74 -10.87 27.83
C GLY A 138 1.39 -11.20 28.51
N PHE A 139 1.34 -12.35 29.16
CA PHE A 139 0.12 -12.88 29.81
C PHE A 139 0.13 -12.74 31.35
N SER A 140 1.09 -12.01 31.92
CA SER A 140 1.29 -11.92 33.37
C SER A 140 0.14 -11.22 34.09
N ASN A 141 -0.51 -10.23 33.46
CA ASN A 141 -1.68 -9.55 34.01
C ASN A 141 -2.79 -9.40 32.95
N PRO A 142 -3.75 -10.35 32.89
CA PRO A 142 -4.77 -10.37 31.84
C PRO A 142 -5.73 -9.19 31.91
N VAL A 143 -5.99 -8.64 33.11
CA VAL A 143 -6.88 -7.49 33.30
C VAL A 143 -6.27 -6.22 32.71
N VAL A 144 -4.98 -5.98 32.99
CA VAL A 144 -4.24 -4.83 32.42
C VAL A 144 -4.10 -4.99 30.91
N ALA A 145 -3.79 -6.20 30.43
CA ALA A 145 -3.71 -6.49 29.00
C ALA A 145 -5.04 -6.22 28.30
N ALA A 146 -6.17 -6.69 28.82
CA ALA A 146 -7.49 -6.47 28.23
C ALA A 146 -7.86 -4.97 28.17
N LYS A 147 -7.60 -4.21 29.24
CA LYS A 147 -7.81 -2.75 29.25
C LYS A 147 -6.93 -2.05 28.21
N THR A 148 -5.67 -2.46 28.09
CA THR A 148 -4.72 -1.90 27.12
C THR A 148 -5.12 -2.23 25.68
N VAL A 149 -5.58 -3.46 25.41
CA VAL A 149 -6.12 -3.85 24.10
C VAL A 149 -7.31 -2.98 23.73
N LEU A 150 -8.27 -2.79 24.64
CA LEU A 150 -9.44 -1.96 24.39
C LEU A 150 -9.07 -0.50 24.09
N LEU A 151 -8.17 0.08 24.90
CA LEU A 151 -7.71 1.46 24.72
C LEU A 151 -6.91 1.62 23.42
N LEU A 152 -5.99 0.70 23.12
CA LEU A 152 -5.21 0.69 21.89
C LEU A 152 -6.12 0.52 20.67
N TRP A 153 -7.03 -0.45 20.68
CA TRP A 153 -7.98 -0.65 19.59
C TRP A 153 -8.83 0.60 19.32
N THR A 154 -9.30 1.25 20.38
CA THR A 154 -10.09 2.50 20.27
C THR A 154 -9.26 3.60 19.63
N THR A 155 -8.03 3.83 20.11
CA THR A 155 -7.15 4.90 19.64
C THR A 155 -6.60 4.65 18.24
N LEU A 156 -6.31 3.39 17.88
CA LEU A 156 -6.00 2.99 16.50
C LEU A 156 -7.20 3.23 15.57
N THR A 157 -8.43 2.92 16.00
CA THR A 157 -9.64 3.19 15.22
C THR A 157 -9.83 4.68 14.98
N LEU A 158 -9.64 5.51 16.01
CA LEU A 158 -9.69 6.97 15.88
C LEU A 158 -8.60 7.50 14.93
N THR A 159 -7.40 6.92 15.00
CA THR A 159 -6.28 7.26 14.11
C THR A 159 -6.57 6.91 12.66
N PHE A 160 -7.14 5.73 12.43
CA PHE A 160 -7.57 5.28 11.11
C PHE A 160 -8.63 6.20 10.52
N VAL A 161 -9.65 6.56 11.31
CA VAL A 161 -10.72 7.50 10.92
C VAL A 161 -10.16 8.89 10.62
N LEU A 162 -9.21 9.38 11.42
CA LEU A 162 -8.50 10.64 11.16
C LEU A 162 -7.73 10.59 9.82
N GLY A 163 -7.03 9.50 9.54
CA GLY A 163 -6.34 9.28 8.26
C GLY A 163 -7.31 9.27 7.07
N MET A 164 -8.40 8.49 7.15
CA MET A 164 -9.42 8.47 6.10
C MET A 164 -10.03 9.84 5.85
N GLY A 165 -10.41 10.55 6.92
CA GLY A 165 -10.96 11.90 6.85
C GLY A 165 -9.99 12.88 6.18
N THR A 166 -8.70 12.80 6.51
CA THR A 166 -7.64 13.62 5.91
C THR A 166 -7.58 13.43 4.39
N THR A 167 -7.67 12.20 3.88
CA THR A 167 -7.70 11.94 2.44
C THR A 167 -8.96 12.49 1.78
N ILE A 168 -10.13 12.37 2.41
CA ILE A 168 -11.38 12.96 1.89
C ILE A 168 -11.24 14.48 1.77
N THR A 169 -10.72 15.13 2.81
CA THR A 169 -10.42 16.57 2.81
C THR A 169 -9.46 16.93 1.68
N ALA A 170 -8.37 16.16 1.53
CA ALA A 170 -7.37 16.39 0.51
C ALA A 170 -7.93 16.30 -0.91
N LEU A 171 -8.73 15.27 -1.18
CA LEU A 171 -9.39 15.07 -2.47
C LEU A 171 -10.43 16.16 -2.75
N GLY A 172 -11.23 16.54 -1.75
CA GLY A 172 -12.22 17.60 -1.87
C GLY A 172 -11.58 18.97 -2.16
N LEU A 173 -10.49 19.29 -1.47
CA LEU A 173 -9.72 20.52 -1.72
C LEU A 173 -9.02 20.49 -3.07
N ALA A 174 -8.33 19.40 -3.41
CA ALA A 174 -7.67 19.26 -4.72
C ALA A 174 -8.66 19.39 -5.90
N GLY A 175 -9.90 18.93 -5.72
CA GLY A 175 -10.98 19.10 -6.70
C GLY A 175 -11.35 20.56 -7.00
N ARG A 176 -10.98 21.52 -6.16
CA ARG A 176 -11.20 22.96 -6.37
C ARG A 176 -10.09 23.66 -7.14
N GLY A 177 -9.12 22.91 -7.67
CA GLY A 177 -8.00 23.45 -8.43
C GLY A 177 -6.95 24.13 -7.55
N VAL A 178 -6.21 25.09 -8.12
CA VAL A 178 -5.06 25.76 -7.48
C VAL A 178 -5.39 26.36 -6.09
N PRO A 179 -6.53 27.05 -5.88
CA PRO A 179 -6.86 27.59 -4.56
C PRO A 179 -7.04 26.51 -3.48
N GLY A 180 -7.64 25.37 -3.85
CA GLY A 180 -7.80 24.25 -2.93
C GLY A 180 -6.48 23.55 -2.62
N LEU A 181 -5.57 23.45 -3.60
CA LEU A 181 -4.21 22.95 -3.37
C LEU A 181 -3.42 23.88 -2.43
N ALA A 182 -3.57 25.21 -2.56
CA ALA A 182 -2.95 26.15 -1.63
C ALA A 182 -3.46 25.98 -0.19
N LEU A 183 -4.75 25.69 -0.01
CA LEU A 183 -5.34 25.40 1.30
C LEU A 183 -4.78 24.12 1.94
N LEU A 184 -4.28 23.16 1.16
CA LEU A 184 -3.60 21.97 1.70
C LEU A 184 -2.22 22.29 2.29
N ALA A 185 -1.60 23.39 1.89
CA ALA A 185 -0.33 23.82 2.48
C ALA A 185 -0.50 24.36 3.91
N VAL A 186 -1.68 24.91 4.25
CA VAL A 186 -1.96 25.49 5.58
C VAL A 186 -1.71 24.51 6.73
N PRO A 187 -2.27 23.28 6.76
CA PRO A 187 -1.99 22.34 7.84
C PRO A 187 -0.52 21.91 7.87
N VAL A 188 0.16 21.81 6.72
CA VAL A 188 1.59 21.48 6.67
C VAL A 188 2.43 22.57 7.32
N VAL A 189 2.16 23.84 6.98
CA VAL A 189 2.83 25.00 7.57
C VAL A 189 2.53 25.11 9.07
N ALA A 190 1.28 24.89 9.47
CA ALA A 190 0.88 24.91 10.89
C ALA A 190 1.59 23.82 11.71
N ILE A 191 1.68 22.60 11.17
CA ILE A 191 2.45 21.50 11.77
C ILE A 191 3.93 21.88 11.87
N GLY A 192 4.52 22.40 10.79
CA GLY A 192 5.92 22.84 10.77
C GLY A 192 6.22 23.93 11.80
N ALA A 193 5.36 24.94 11.90
CA ALA A 193 5.46 26.01 12.90
C ALA A 193 5.31 25.48 14.33
N ALA A 194 4.38 24.54 14.57
CA ALA A 194 4.20 23.94 15.87
C ALA A 194 5.41 23.10 16.31
N VAL A 195 5.99 22.32 15.39
CA VAL A 195 7.23 21.58 15.64
C VAL A 195 8.39 22.55 15.93
N ALA A 196 8.54 23.61 15.13
CA ALA A 196 9.57 24.63 15.36
C ALA A 196 9.40 25.37 16.70
N GLY A 197 8.15 25.55 17.15
CA GLY A 197 7.81 26.11 18.46
C GLY A 197 7.95 25.14 19.63
N GLY A 198 8.43 23.90 19.41
CA GLY A 198 8.64 22.90 20.46
C GLY A 198 7.36 22.25 21.00
N LEU A 199 6.23 22.39 20.30
CA LEU A 199 4.98 21.74 20.72
C LEU A 199 5.06 20.22 20.48
N ASN A 200 4.73 19.45 21.52
CA ASN A 200 4.59 17.99 21.41
C ASN A 200 3.29 17.63 20.68
N LEU A 201 3.28 17.76 19.36
CA LEU A 201 2.13 17.43 18.51
C LEU A 201 1.55 16.03 18.76
N PRO A 202 2.37 14.96 18.90
CA PRO A 202 1.85 13.62 19.22
C PRO A 202 0.92 13.57 20.43
N ALA A 203 1.12 14.44 21.43
CA ALA A 203 0.27 14.49 22.63
C ALA A 203 -1.18 14.89 22.33
N TYR A 204 -1.45 15.57 21.21
CA TYR A 204 -2.78 16.03 20.80
C TYR A 204 -3.41 15.18 19.70
N THR A 205 -2.85 13.99 19.47
CA THR A 205 -3.37 12.98 18.53
C THR A 205 -4.02 11.82 19.30
N PRO A 206 -4.71 10.87 18.62
CA PRO A 206 -5.19 9.67 19.30
C PRO A 206 -4.08 8.86 19.99
N TYR A 207 -2.82 8.97 19.55
CA TYR A 207 -1.68 8.37 20.27
C TYR A 207 -1.45 9.04 21.63
N GLY A 208 -1.54 10.36 21.70
CA GLY A 208 -1.50 11.08 22.98
C GLY A 208 -2.63 10.64 23.91
N LEU A 209 -3.83 10.39 23.36
CA LEU A 209 -4.96 9.85 24.11
C LEU A 209 -4.69 8.43 24.64
N PHE A 210 -3.98 7.59 23.88
CA PHE A 210 -3.53 6.27 24.32
C PHE A 210 -2.55 6.35 25.50
N LEU A 211 -1.61 7.30 25.46
CA LEU A 211 -0.64 7.47 26.53
C LEU A 211 -1.29 7.93 27.83
N GLU A 212 -2.15 8.96 27.76
CA GLU A 212 -2.86 9.47 28.94
C GLU A 212 -4.26 9.96 28.56
N PRO A 213 -5.34 9.29 29.01
CA PRO A 213 -6.71 9.63 28.65
C PRO A 213 -7.23 10.83 29.45
N THR A 214 -6.70 12.02 29.16
CA THR A 214 -7.12 13.29 29.79
C THR A 214 -8.14 14.04 28.93
N LEU A 215 -9.00 14.85 29.56
CA LEU A 215 -10.03 15.66 28.87
C LEU A 215 -9.46 16.52 27.71
N PRO A 216 -8.30 17.21 27.86
CA PRO A 216 -7.73 17.98 26.75
C PRO A 216 -7.36 17.13 25.53
N ARG A 217 -6.83 15.92 25.74
CA ARG A 217 -6.44 15.02 24.64
C ARG A 217 -7.65 14.38 23.95
N ILE A 218 -8.71 14.08 24.72
CA ILE A 218 -10.01 13.67 24.18
C ILE A 218 -10.58 14.78 23.30
N GLY A 219 -10.62 16.02 23.82
CA GLY A 219 -11.09 17.20 23.09
C GLY A 219 -10.30 17.44 21.80
N ALA A 220 -8.97 17.42 21.87
CA ALA A 220 -8.11 17.61 20.70
C ALA A 220 -8.32 16.54 19.63
N THR A 221 -8.45 15.27 20.04
CA THR A 221 -8.73 14.16 19.11
C THR A 221 -10.10 14.34 18.43
N ALA A 222 -11.14 14.66 19.19
CA ALA A 222 -12.48 14.89 18.67
C ALA A 222 -12.52 16.08 17.70
N ILE A 223 -11.89 17.19 18.06
CA ILE A 223 -11.78 18.39 17.20
C ILE A 223 -11.04 18.08 15.91
N SER A 224 -9.94 17.33 15.98
CA SER A 224 -9.14 16.97 14.80
C SER A 224 -9.95 16.13 13.80
N ILE A 225 -10.64 15.09 14.30
CA ILE A 225 -11.50 14.24 13.48
C ILE A 225 -12.68 15.03 12.91
N LEU A 226 -13.38 15.80 13.76
CA LEU A 226 -14.51 16.60 13.32
C LEU A 226 -14.08 17.63 12.27
N GLY A 227 -12.93 18.28 12.46
CA GLY A 227 -12.36 19.25 11.54
C GLY A 227 -12.14 18.68 10.15
N VAL A 228 -11.44 17.54 10.04
CA VAL A 228 -11.20 16.92 8.73
C VAL A 228 -12.52 16.52 8.05
N PHE A 229 -13.46 15.92 8.78
CA PHE A 229 -14.73 15.52 8.19
C PHE A 229 -15.64 16.68 7.82
N LEU A 230 -15.65 17.79 8.58
CA LEU A 230 -16.39 19.00 8.22
C LEU A 230 -15.84 19.63 6.95
N VAL A 231 -14.51 19.80 6.85
CA VAL A 231 -13.88 20.33 5.65
C VAL A 231 -14.10 19.37 4.47
N GLY A 232 -13.95 18.07 4.69
CA GLY A 232 -14.23 17.03 3.68
C GLY A 232 -15.67 17.12 3.17
N ALA A 233 -16.65 17.19 4.06
CA ALA A 233 -18.07 17.31 3.70
C ALA A 233 -18.41 18.63 2.99
N ALA A 234 -17.69 19.72 3.30
CA ALA A 234 -17.86 21.02 2.67
C ALA A 234 -17.15 21.15 1.31
N THR A 235 -16.11 20.36 1.07
CA THR A 235 -15.23 20.49 -0.11
C THR A 235 -15.50 19.44 -1.18
N PHE A 236 -15.82 18.22 -0.77
CA PHE A 236 -15.90 17.07 -1.66
C PHE A 236 -17.23 17.00 -2.42
N ASP A 237 -17.12 16.84 -3.75
CA ASP A 237 -18.25 16.61 -4.65
C ASP A 237 -18.04 15.31 -5.45
N ALA A 238 -18.81 14.27 -5.12
CA ALA A 238 -18.73 12.98 -5.84
C ALA A 238 -19.46 12.97 -7.20
N THR A 239 -20.22 14.02 -7.52
CA THR A 239 -20.99 14.17 -8.77
C THR A 239 -20.27 14.99 -9.83
N ALA A 240 -19.18 15.67 -9.47
CA ALA A 240 -18.36 16.42 -10.40
C ALA A 240 -18.01 15.55 -11.64
N PRO A 241 -18.42 15.97 -12.86
CA PRO A 241 -18.12 15.23 -14.07
C PRO A 241 -16.61 15.24 -14.31
N THR A 242 -16.05 14.08 -14.61
CA THR A 242 -14.66 13.99 -15.05
C THR A 242 -14.59 14.54 -16.47
N PRO A 243 -13.77 15.56 -16.76
CA PRO A 243 -13.67 16.10 -18.11
C PRO A 243 -13.32 15.00 -19.09
N ALA A 244 -14.07 14.91 -20.20
CA ALA A 244 -13.72 14.00 -21.29
C ALA A 244 -12.32 14.37 -21.81
N ARG A 245 -11.39 13.42 -21.73
CA ARG A 245 -10.03 13.59 -22.26
C ARG A 245 -9.99 13.01 -23.67
N THR A 246 -9.85 13.86 -24.67
CA THR A 246 -9.49 13.43 -26.02
C THR A 246 -7.99 13.21 -26.08
N VAL A 247 -7.57 12.03 -26.56
CA VAL A 247 -6.16 11.66 -26.66
C VAL A 247 -5.89 11.17 -28.08
N GLU A 248 -4.82 11.65 -28.70
CA GLU A 248 -4.46 11.24 -30.05
C GLU A 248 -4.19 9.73 -30.18
N PRO A 249 -4.42 9.11 -31.36
CA PRO A 249 -4.02 7.75 -31.65
C PRO A 249 -2.49 7.56 -31.55
N ALA A 250 -2.02 6.99 -30.44
CA ALA A 250 -0.59 6.79 -30.17
C ALA A 250 -0.10 5.36 -30.40
N PHE A 251 -0.99 4.36 -30.47
CA PHE A 251 -0.64 2.94 -30.49
C PHE A 251 0.39 2.55 -31.55
N ARG A 252 0.15 2.88 -32.82
CA ARG A 252 1.08 2.53 -33.92
C ARG A 252 2.46 3.17 -33.77
N ARG A 253 2.55 4.33 -33.11
CA ARG A 253 3.83 5.04 -32.87
C ARG A 253 4.63 4.33 -31.77
N TRP A 254 3.94 3.94 -30.70
CA TRP A 254 4.53 3.23 -29.57
C TRP A 254 4.93 1.81 -29.96
N TRP A 255 4.08 1.09 -30.68
CA TRP A 255 4.38 -0.25 -31.17
C TRP A 255 5.63 -0.27 -32.05
N ARG A 256 5.79 0.69 -32.97
CA ARG A 256 7.01 0.82 -33.80
C ARG A 256 8.29 0.99 -32.99
N ARG A 257 8.23 1.65 -31.83
CA ARG A 257 9.40 1.87 -30.96
C ARG A 257 9.67 0.72 -30.01
N ILE A 258 8.61 0.14 -29.45
CA ILE A 258 8.70 -0.91 -28.43
C ILE A 258 8.94 -2.27 -29.07
N GLY A 259 8.40 -2.51 -30.26
CA GLY A 259 8.54 -3.76 -31.01
C GLY A 259 7.60 -4.88 -30.57
N ASP A 260 6.75 -4.65 -29.57
CA ASP A 260 5.75 -5.62 -29.09
C ASP A 260 4.38 -4.93 -28.89
N PRO A 261 3.30 -5.44 -29.50
CA PRO A 261 2.00 -4.77 -29.48
C PRO A 261 1.36 -4.80 -28.09
N VAL A 262 1.55 -5.87 -27.31
CA VAL A 262 0.98 -5.99 -25.97
C VAL A 262 1.72 -5.07 -25.00
N ALA A 263 3.05 -4.98 -25.08
CA ALA A 263 3.85 -4.05 -24.29
C ALA A 263 3.48 -2.60 -24.61
N ALA A 264 3.28 -2.27 -25.89
CA ALA A 264 2.85 -0.95 -26.31
C ALA A 264 1.45 -0.60 -25.77
N LYS A 265 0.48 -1.54 -25.84
CA LYS A 265 -0.84 -1.37 -25.22
C LYS A 265 -0.70 -1.12 -23.72
N SER A 266 0.04 -1.97 -23.02
CA SER A 266 0.18 -1.94 -21.55
C SER A 266 0.75 -0.60 -21.05
N LEU A 267 1.78 -0.09 -21.71
CA LEU A 267 2.36 1.21 -21.34
C LEU A 267 1.43 2.38 -21.70
N LEU A 268 0.66 2.27 -22.79
CA LEU A 268 -0.35 3.26 -23.14
C LEU A 268 -1.53 3.27 -22.17
N ASP A 269 -1.95 2.11 -21.66
CA ASP A 269 -3.00 2.00 -20.66
C ASP A 269 -2.58 2.72 -19.37
N ILE A 270 -1.34 2.53 -18.90
CA ILE A 270 -0.80 3.28 -17.77
C ILE A 270 -0.77 4.77 -18.09
N HIS A 271 -0.19 5.16 -19.23
CA HIS A 271 -0.05 6.57 -19.63
C HIS A 271 -1.38 7.32 -19.68
N ARG A 272 -2.43 6.66 -20.17
CA ARG A 272 -3.77 7.24 -20.32
C ARG A 272 -4.61 7.16 -19.03
N SER A 273 -4.25 6.30 -18.09
CA SER A 273 -4.94 6.20 -16.80
C SER A 273 -4.82 7.49 -15.99
N ALA A 274 -5.75 7.73 -15.07
CA ALA A 274 -5.65 8.84 -14.13
C ALA A 274 -4.29 8.80 -13.39
N GLY A 275 -3.49 9.86 -13.44
CA GLY A 275 -2.14 9.88 -12.85
C GLY A 275 -1.01 9.34 -13.72
N GLY A 276 -1.29 8.66 -14.85
CA GLY A 276 -0.28 8.27 -15.84
C GLY A 276 0.88 7.44 -15.27
N PHE A 277 2.08 7.62 -15.82
CA PHE A 277 3.34 7.10 -15.24
C PHE A 277 3.68 7.72 -13.88
N GLY A 278 3.04 8.84 -13.52
CA GLY A 278 3.19 9.48 -12.22
C GLY A 278 2.85 8.54 -11.06
N LYS A 279 1.93 7.58 -11.25
CA LYS A 279 1.64 6.53 -10.26
C LYS A 279 2.85 5.64 -9.95
N VAL A 280 3.60 5.26 -10.98
CA VAL A 280 4.79 4.41 -10.83
C VAL A 280 5.92 5.20 -10.17
N LEU A 281 6.13 6.44 -10.62
CA LEU A 281 7.11 7.36 -10.02
C LEU A 281 6.76 7.65 -8.55
N PHE A 282 5.49 7.90 -8.23
CA PHE A 282 5.02 8.12 -6.87
C PHE A 282 5.22 6.88 -6.00
N SER A 283 4.92 5.68 -6.51
CA SER A 283 5.17 4.42 -5.79
C SER A 283 6.65 4.25 -5.45
N ALA A 284 7.54 4.55 -6.41
CA ALA A 284 8.98 4.52 -6.19
C ALA A 284 9.46 5.62 -5.23
N ALA A 285 8.87 6.83 -5.29
CA ALA A 285 9.17 7.93 -4.38
C ALA A 285 8.78 7.61 -2.92
N VAL A 286 7.64 6.93 -2.72
CA VAL A 286 7.24 6.46 -1.40
C VAL A 286 8.25 5.44 -0.87
N LEU A 287 8.63 4.43 -1.69
CA LEU A 287 9.67 3.47 -1.29
C LEU A 287 11.01 4.15 -1.01
N PHE A 288 11.39 5.15 -1.80
CA PHE A 288 12.58 5.97 -1.59
C PHE A 288 12.53 6.68 -0.23
N GLY A 289 11.43 7.37 0.08
CA GLY A 289 11.25 8.08 1.34
C GLY A 289 11.25 7.16 2.56
N VAL A 290 10.56 6.02 2.46
CA VAL A 290 10.57 4.98 3.49
C VAL A 290 11.98 4.42 3.69
N THR A 291 12.72 4.16 2.60
CA THR A 291 14.10 3.67 2.69
C THR A 291 15.00 4.68 3.37
N ALA A 292 14.88 5.96 3.03
CA ALA A 292 15.65 7.02 3.66
C ALA A 292 15.41 7.06 5.18
N ALA A 293 14.14 7.01 5.60
CA ALA A 293 13.79 6.96 7.02
C ALA A 293 14.31 5.70 7.71
N LEU A 294 14.23 4.53 7.05
CA LEU A 294 14.74 3.27 7.60
C LEU A 294 16.27 3.27 7.73
N VAL A 295 16.99 3.84 6.76
CA VAL A 295 18.45 4.02 6.83
C VAL A 295 18.81 4.93 8.01
N ASP A 296 18.13 6.06 8.17
CA ASP A 296 18.40 6.96 9.30
C ASP A 296 18.12 6.30 10.65
N PHE A 297 16.99 5.59 10.74
CA PHE A 297 16.61 4.87 11.95
C PHE A 297 17.56 3.71 12.27
N ALA A 298 17.99 2.95 11.25
CA ALA A 298 18.97 1.88 11.41
C ALA A 298 20.31 2.41 11.91
N GLY A 299 20.78 3.54 11.39
CA GLY A 299 22.01 4.17 11.86
C GLY A 299 21.95 4.60 13.32
N GLN A 300 20.79 5.10 13.76
CA GLN A 300 20.56 5.46 15.16
C GLN A 300 20.58 4.24 16.09
N ILE A 301 20.00 3.11 15.67
CA ILE A 301 19.94 1.89 16.49
C ILE A 301 21.30 1.19 16.54
N THR A 302 21.94 1.02 15.39
CA THR A 302 23.14 0.18 15.28
C THR A 302 24.41 0.91 15.71
N GLY A 303 24.38 2.26 15.74
CA GLY A 303 25.56 3.08 15.97
C GLY A 303 26.58 3.02 14.83
N ALA A 304 26.28 2.29 13.75
CA ALA A 304 27.08 2.18 12.54
C ALA A 304 26.37 2.87 11.37
N GLY A 305 27.12 3.49 10.46
CA GLY A 305 26.54 4.14 9.28
C GLY A 305 26.08 3.09 8.26
N PRO A 306 24.77 2.95 7.97
CA PRO A 306 24.28 1.95 7.02
C PRO A 306 24.83 2.16 5.62
N SER A 307 24.92 1.10 4.82
CA SER A 307 25.27 1.20 3.39
C SER A 307 24.08 1.74 2.60
N PRO A 308 24.14 2.98 2.06
CA PRO A 308 23.06 3.50 1.23
C PRO A 308 22.92 2.69 -0.05
N GLY A 309 24.04 2.24 -0.63
CA GLY A 309 24.07 1.46 -1.86
C GLY A 309 23.29 0.16 -1.74
N ILE A 310 23.55 -0.64 -0.71
CA ILE A 310 22.88 -1.93 -0.53
C ILE A 310 21.43 -1.75 -0.06
N SER A 311 21.18 -0.86 0.90
CA SER A 311 19.84 -0.67 1.48
C SER A 311 18.84 -0.09 0.48
N PHE A 312 19.21 0.97 -0.26
CA PHE A 312 18.34 1.51 -1.31
C PHE A 312 18.15 0.52 -2.47
N GLY A 313 19.21 -0.23 -2.83
CA GLY A 313 19.12 -1.25 -3.88
C GLY A 313 18.08 -2.32 -3.55
N ALA A 314 18.16 -2.88 -2.34
CA ALA A 314 17.25 -3.93 -1.88
C ALA A 314 15.79 -3.45 -1.77
N ILE A 315 15.54 -2.29 -1.14
CA ILE A 315 14.17 -1.80 -0.90
C ILE A 315 13.54 -1.26 -2.18
N LEU A 316 14.26 -0.50 -3.01
CA LEU A 316 13.70 -0.02 -4.29
C LEU A 316 13.40 -1.17 -5.25
N GLY A 317 14.05 -2.32 -5.11
CA GLY A 317 13.68 -3.55 -5.81
C GLY A 317 12.24 -4.00 -5.54
N LEU A 318 11.66 -3.68 -4.37
CA LEU A 318 10.25 -3.96 -4.05
C LEU A 318 9.26 -3.27 -5.00
N SER A 319 9.69 -2.22 -5.70
CA SER A 319 8.90 -1.56 -6.75
C SER A 319 8.51 -2.51 -7.89
N GLY A 320 9.16 -3.67 -7.99
CA GLY A 320 8.78 -4.72 -8.94
C GLY A 320 7.31 -5.12 -8.81
N PHE A 321 6.84 -5.29 -7.56
CA PHE A 321 5.45 -5.64 -7.28
C PHE A 321 4.48 -4.54 -7.70
N THR A 322 4.74 -3.30 -7.29
CA THR A 322 3.83 -2.17 -7.57
C THR A 322 3.78 -1.86 -9.07
N THR A 323 4.92 -1.94 -9.78
CA THR A 323 4.97 -1.78 -11.23
C THR A 323 4.13 -2.83 -11.94
N TYR A 324 4.26 -4.10 -11.56
CA TYR A 324 3.44 -5.15 -12.16
C TYR A 324 1.95 -4.96 -11.88
N ASN A 325 1.60 -4.55 -10.66
CA ASN A 325 0.22 -4.23 -10.31
C ASN A 325 -0.35 -3.11 -11.19
N TRP A 326 0.39 -2.02 -11.41
CA TRP A 326 -0.04 -0.96 -12.33
C TRP A 326 -0.17 -1.42 -13.78
N LEU A 327 0.67 -2.37 -14.23
CA LEU A 327 0.62 -2.91 -15.59
C LEU A 327 -0.58 -3.82 -15.86
N THR A 328 -1.18 -4.38 -14.83
CA THR A 328 -2.31 -5.32 -14.96
C THR A 328 -3.60 -4.82 -14.31
N GLN A 329 -3.60 -3.67 -13.63
CA GLN A 329 -4.77 -3.14 -12.92
C GLN A 329 -6.00 -2.92 -13.82
N SER A 330 -5.78 -2.65 -15.11
CA SER A 330 -6.84 -2.40 -16.09
C SER A 330 -6.98 -3.51 -17.14
N ASP A 331 -6.40 -4.69 -16.87
CA ASP A 331 -6.56 -5.84 -17.75
C ASP A 331 -7.64 -6.78 -17.27
N ASP A 332 -8.36 -7.30 -18.26
CA ASP A 332 -9.11 -8.53 -18.15
C ASP A 332 -8.57 -9.49 -19.21
N VAL A 333 -8.41 -10.77 -18.85
CA VAL A 333 -7.90 -11.78 -19.78
C VAL A 333 -8.87 -11.98 -20.95
N ASP A 334 -10.16 -11.79 -20.70
CA ASP A 334 -11.23 -11.99 -21.68
C ASP A 334 -11.12 -11.02 -22.86
N LEU A 335 -10.62 -9.80 -22.60
CA LEU A 335 -10.35 -8.81 -23.64
C LEU A 335 -9.29 -9.27 -24.64
N TYR A 336 -8.38 -10.15 -24.21
CA TYR A 336 -7.34 -10.68 -25.09
C TYR A 336 -7.83 -11.84 -25.96
N PHE A 337 -8.90 -12.54 -25.58
CA PHE A 337 -9.48 -13.62 -26.40
C PHE A 337 -10.18 -13.12 -27.66
N ALA A 338 -10.64 -11.87 -27.66
CA ALA A 338 -11.14 -11.22 -28.87
C ALA A 338 -10.05 -11.01 -29.94
N HIS A 339 -8.78 -11.16 -29.57
CA HIS A 339 -7.63 -11.01 -30.45
C HIS A 339 -6.96 -12.36 -30.71
N PRO A 340 -6.31 -12.55 -31.89
CA PRO A 340 -5.56 -13.76 -32.20
C PRO A 340 -4.21 -13.78 -31.47
N LEU A 341 -4.23 -13.66 -30.14
CA LEU A 341 -3.06 -13.62 -29.28
C LEU A 341 -3.04 -14.84 -28.37
N ALA A 342 -1.92 -15.54 -28.35
CA ALA A 342 -1.70 -16.57 -27.35
C ALA A 342 -1.53 -15.92 -25.96
N VAL A 343 -2.07 -16.56 -24.91
CA VAL A 343 -1.89 -16.12 -23.52
C VAL A 343 -0.42 -15.89 -23.17
N LYS A 344 0.49 -16.75 -23.67
CA LYS A 344 1.94 -16.58 -23.50
C LYS A 344 2.47 -15.27 -24.08
N ALA A 345 1.94 -14.83 -25.22
CA ALA A 345 2.32 -13.57 -25.85
C ALA A 345 1.86 -12.37 -25.00
N VAL A 346 0.70 -12.48 -24.33
CA VAL A 346 0.24 -11.47 -23.38
C VAL A 346 1.25 -11.32 -22.24
N PHE A 347 1.63 -12.42 -21.59
CA PHE A 347 2.63 -12.41 -20.53
C PHE A 347 4.03 -11.94 -21.00
N ALA A 348 4.42 -12.25 -22.24
CA ALA A 348 5.68 -11.76 -22.83
C ALA A 348 5.67 -10.25 -23.00
N GLY A 349 4.58 -9.68 -23.52
CA GLY A 349 4.41 -8.23 -23.62
C GLY A 349 4.39 -7.55 -22.25
N LYS A 350 3.74 -8.14 -21.25
CA LYS A 350 3.75 -7.63 -19.87
C LYS A 350 5.14 -7.64 -19.25
N PHE A 351 5.90 -8.72 -19.44
CA PHE A 351 7.27 -8.78 -18.98
C PHE A 351 8.14 -7.71 -19.66
N ARG A 352 7.98 -7.48 -20.96
CA ARG A 352 8.70 -6.42 -21.67
C ARG A 352 8.32 -5.03 -21.17
N ALA A 353 7.03 -4.75 -20.98
CA ALA A 353 6.57 -3.49 -20.40
C ALA A 353 7.09 -3.28 -18.97
N PHE A 354 7.15 -4.35 -18.18
CA PHE A 354 7.74 -4.35 -16.84
C PHE A 354 9.22 -3.96 -16.86
N LEU A 355 10.04 -4.58 -17.71
CA LEU A 355 11.46 -4.26 -17.82
C LEU A 355 11.71 -2.80 -18.26
N LEU A 356 10.85 -2.27 -19.14
CA LEU A 356 10.93 -0.89 -19.62
C LEU A 356 10.44 0.15 -18.61
N LEU A 357 9.85 -0.26 -17.49
CA LEU A 357 9.24 0.67 -16.54
C LEU A 357 9.76 0.46 -15.11
N GLY A 358 9.65 -0.74 -14.56
CA GLY A 358 9.93 -1.04 -13.15
C GLY A 358 11.39 -0.83 -12.77
N PRO A 359 12.33 -1.67 -13.27
CA PRO A 359 13.74 -1.52 -12.96
C PRO A 359 14.30 -0.14 -13.33
N LEU A 360 13.87 0.44 -14.46
CA LEU A 360 14.34 1.77 -14.89
C LEU A 360 13.92 2.87 -13.93
N VAL A 361 12.65 2.91 -13.51
CA VAL A 361 12.19 3.88 -12.51
C VAL A 361 12.91 3.67 -11.18
N GLY A 362 13.07 2.41 -10.75
CA GLY A 362 13.82 2.08 -9.54
C GLY A 362 15.26 2.58 -9.60
N LEU A 363 15.96 2.38 -10.71
CA LEU A 363 17.33 2.85 -10.93
C LEU A 363 17.45 4.37 -10.96
N VAL A 364 16.45 5.10 -11.45
CA VAL A 364 16.42 6.57 -11.39
C VAL A 364 16.38 7.03 -9.93
N PHE A 365 15.45 6.51 -9.12
CA PHE A 365 15.38 6.85 -7.69
C PHE A 365 16.61 6.37 -6.91
N TYR A 366 17.21 5.25 -7.33
CA TYR A 366 18.46 4.77 -6.77
C TYR A 366 19.62 5.72 -7.05
N GLY A 367 19.74 6.21 -8.29
CA GLY A 367 20.72 7.23 -8.65
C GLY A 367 20.54 8.52 -7.85
N LEU A 368 19.30 8.96 -7.64
CA LEU A 368 18.99 10.09 -6.76
C LEU A 368 19.41 9.83 -5.31
N ALA A 369 19.23 8.60 -4.81
CA ALA A 369 19.64 8.22 -3.46
C ALA A 369 21.17 8.31 -3.30
N LEU A 370 21.91 7.79 -4.27
CA LEU A 370 23.37 7.84 -4.29
C LEU A 370 23.89 9.28 -4.44
N ALA A 371 23.24 10.11 -5.27
CA ALA A 371 23.60 11.52 -5.42
C ALA A 371 23.39 12.31 -4.12
N TRP A 372 22.38 11.94 -3.33
CA TRP A 372 22.08 12.60 -2.06
C TRP A 372 22.91 12.09 -0.89
N ARG A 373 23.04 10.76 -0.73
CA ARG A 373 23.67 10.11 0.43
C ARG A 373 25.14 9.75 0.22
N GLY A 374 25.60 9.69 -1.02
CA GLY A 374 26.92 9.18 -1.36
C GLY A 374 27.07 7.69 -1.07
N GLY A 375 28.31 7.20 -1.14
CA GLY A 375 28.69 5.82 -0.81
C GLY A 375 29.77 5.27 -1.73
N PRO A 376 30.41 4.15 -1.37
CA PRO A 376 31.41 3.52 -2.21
C PRO A 376 30.83 3.04 -3.55
N LEU A 377 31.54 3.26 -4.65
CA LEU A 377 31.09 2.89 -6.00
C LEU A 377 30.81 1.38 -6.14
N ILE A 378 31.57 0.54 -5.45
CA ILE A 378 31.36 -0.92 -5.48
C ILE A 378 30.05 -1.33 -4.79
N GLU A 379 29.70 -0.68 -3.67
CA GLU A 379 28.42 -0.90 -2.99
C GLU A 379 27.26 -0.40 -3.85
N ALA A 380 27.46 0.72 -4.57
CA ALA A 380 26.50 1.24 -5.53
C ALA A 380 26.24 0.26 -6.70
N ALA A 381 27.31 -0.33 -7.25
CA ALA A 381 27.19 -1.31 -8.32
C ALA A 381 26.46 -2.58 -7.86
N VAL A 382 26.83 -3.12 -6.69
CA VAL A 382 26.16 -4.29 -6.10
C VAL A 382 24.70 -3.98 -5.76
N GLY A 383 24.42 -2.79 -5.23
CA GLY A 383 23.05 -2.35 -4.93
C GLY A 383 22.18 -2.22 -6.19
N ALA A 384 22.74 -1.75 -7.31
CA ALA A 384 22.02 -1.72 -8.59
C ALA A 384 21.70 -3.15 -9.10
N VAL A 385 22.62 -4.10 -8.96
CA VAL A 385 22.39 -5.51 -9.29
C VAL A 385 21.30 -6.11 -8.39
N LEU A 386 21.35 -5.83 -7.09
CA LEU A 386 20.31 -6.23 -6.14
C LEU A 386 18.95 -5.64 -6.52
N LEU A 387 18.87 -4.36 -6.89
CA LEU A 387 17.62 -3.70 -7.28
C LEU A 387 16.97 -4.42 -8.46
N VAL A 388 17.73 -4.63 -9.54
CA VAL A 388 17.22 -5.31 -10.75
C VAL A 388 16.85 -6.76 -10.44
N GLY A 389 17.71 -7.46 -9.67
CA GLY A 389 17.51 -8.84 -9.26
C GLY A 389 16.25 -9.04 -8.42
N VAL A 390 16.09 -8.23 -7.38
CA VAL A 390 14.91 -8.22 -6.50
C VAL A 390 13.65 -7.83 -7.28
N ALA A 391 13.71 -6.80 -8.13
CA ALA A 391 12.56 -6.41 -8.94
C ALA A 391 12.09 -7.54 -9.87
N CYS A 392 13.01 -8.24 -10.53
CA CYS A 392 12.70 -9.39 -11.39
C CYS A 392 12.21 -10.60 -10.59
N TYR A 393 12.81 -10.87 -9.43
CA TYR A 393 12.38 -11.91 -8.51
C TYR A 393 10.93 -11.72 -8.05
N ILE A 394 10.60 -10.50 -7.60
CA ILE A 394 9.27 -10.16 -7.12
C ILE A 394 8.27 -10.22 -8.27
N PHE A 395 8.59 -9.64 -9.44
CA PHE A 395 7.76 -9.77 -10.64
C PHE A 395 7.45 -11.25 -10.95
N GLY A 396 8.50 -12.09 -11.04
CA GLY A 396 8.35 -13.49 -11.40
C GLY A 396 7.53 -14.28 -10.37
N THR A 397 7.75 -14.00 -9.09
CA THR A 397 7.00 -14.60 -7.98
C THR A 397 5.52 -14.19 -8.04
N THR A 398 5.24 -12.90 -8.25
CA THR A 398 3.87 -12.41 -8.40
C THR A 398 3.18 -13.07 -9.59
N VAL A 399 3.80 -13.06 -10.78
CA VAL A 399 3.22 -13.72 -11.96
C VAL A 399 2.99 -15.22 -11.72
N TYR A 400 3.92 -15.89 -11.06
CA TYR A 400 3.78 -17.32 -10.76
C TYR A 400 2.59 -17.63 -9.84
N LEU A 401 2.38 -16.80 -8.81
CA LEU A 401 1.32 -16.99 -7.83
C LEU A 401 -0.05 -16.57 -8.36
N THR A 402 -0.14 -15.43 -9.04
CA THR A 402 -1.43 -14.75 -9.31
C THR A 402 -1.69 -14.41 -10.78
N GLY A 403 -0.75 -14.68 -11.69
CA GLY A 403 -0.97 -14.46 -13.13
C GLY A 403 -1.17 -12.98 -13.44
N LEU A 404 -2.25 -12.63 -14.13
CA LEU A 404 -2.61 -11.22 -14.46
C LEU A 404 -3.36 -10.50 -13.34
N SER A 405 -3.68 -11.17 -12.23
CA SER A 405 -4.49 -10.63 -11.14
C SER A 405 -3.66 -10.46 -9.86
N PRO A 406 -2.60 -9.64 -9.84
CA PRO A 406 -1.73 -9.51 -8.68
C PRO A 406 -2.54 -9.25 -7.42
N ASN A 407 -3.57 -8.40 -7.43
CA ASN A 407 -4.37 -8.09 -6.24
C ASN A 407 -5.03 -9.31 -5.54
N GLU A 408 -5.08 -10.50 -6.15
CA GLU A 408 -5.55 -11.72 -5.50
C GLU A 408 -4.80 -12.05 -4.18
N PHE A 409 -3.52 -11.69 -4.02
CA PHE A 409 -2.82 -11.96 -2.73
C PHE A 409 -3.43 -11.16 -1.58
N LEU A 410 -4.01 -9.98 -1.81
CA LEU A 410 -4.71 -9.22 -0.76
C LEU A 410 -5.94 -9.97 -0.26
N PHE A 411 -6.43 -10.88 -1.10
CA PHE A 411 -7.71 -11.54 -0.94
C PHE A 411 -7.56 -13.04 -0.64
N ASP A 412 -6.35 -13.60 -0.55
CA ASP A 412 -6.17 -15.01 -0.17
C ASP A 412 -5.09 -15.08 0.89
N THR A 413 -5.49 -15.42 2.12
CA THR A 413 -4.59 -15.51 3.29
C THR A 413 -3.40 -16.44 3.04
N ALA A 414 -3.59 -17.54 2.32
CA ALA A 414 -2.51 -18.47 2.01
C ALA A 414 -1.55 -17.86 0.98
N LEU A 415 -2.08 -17.26 -0.10
CA LEU A 415 -1.25 -16.57 -1.08
C LEU A 415 -0.53 -15.35 -0.48
N PHE A 416 -1.19 -14.61 0.42
CA PHE A 416 -0.59 -13.51 1.18
C PHE A 416 0.60 -13.99 2.00
N ALA A 417 0.42 -15.09 2.77
CA ALA A 417 1.48 -15.66 3.59
C ALA A 417 2.65 -16.18 2.75
N VAL A 418 2.37 -16.90 1.65
CA VAL A 418 3.39 -17.43 0.75
C VAL A 418 4.15 -16.30 0.06
N PHE A 419 3.45 -15.28 -0.45
CA PHE A 419 4.09 -14.12 -1.06
C PHE A 419 4.92 -13.34 -0.03
N GLY A 420 4.37 -13.10 1.16
CA GLY A 420 5.07 -12.45 2.26
C GLY A 420 6.36 -13.19 2.64
N ALA A 421 6.30 -14.51 2.80
CA ALA A 421 7.48 -15.34 3.05
C ALA A 421 8.49 -15.27 1.90
N ALA A 422 8.02 -15.32 0.64
CA ALA A 422 8.85 -15.19 -0.54
C ALA A 422 9.56 -13.83 -0.62
N LEU A 423 9.01 -12.77 -0.04
CA LEU A 423 9.67 -11.47 0.09
C LEU A 423 10.65 -11.44 1.29
N VAL A 424 10.20 -11.87 2.47
CA VAL A 424 10.96 -11.79 3.71
C VAL A 424 12.25 -12.61 3.67
N VAL A 425 12.16 -13.87 3.23
CA VAL A 425 13.29 -14.82 3.23
C VAL A 425 14.52 -14.28 2.49
N PRO A 426 14.41 -13.78 1.25
CA PRO A 426 15.56 -13.24 0.55
C PRO A 426 15.93 -11.80 0.96
N LEU A 427 14.97 -10.94 1.31
CA LEU A 427 15.29 -9.53 1.57
C LEU A 427 15.83 -9.27 2.97
N VAL A 428 15.33 -9.93 4.00
CA VAL A 428 15.76 -9.66 5.38
C VAL A 428 17.27 -9.83 5.57
N PRO A 429 17.92 -10.91 5.07
CA PRO A 429 19.36 -11.05 5.16
C PRO A 429 20.12 -9.91 4.47
N VAL A 430 19.66 -9.48 3.28
CA VAL A 430 20.27 -8.36 2.53
C VAL A 430 20.13 -7.05 3.30
N LEU A 431 18.97 -6.80 3.91
CA LEU A 431 18.72 -5.60 4.70
C LEU A 431 19.51 -5.59 6.00
N ILE A 432 19.70 -6.75 6.65
CA ILE A 432 20.57 -6.85 7.82
C ILE A 432 22.00 -6.43 7.44
N VAL A 433 22.52 -6.90 6.31
CA VAL A 433 23.84 -6.48 5.84
C VAL A 433 23.86 -4.99 5.52
N GLY A 434 22.88 -4.49 4.76
CA GLY A 434 22.81 -3.07 4.39
C GLY A 434 22.65 -2.12 5.59
N PHE A 435 21.98 -2.56 6.66
CA PHE A 435 21.70 -1.73 7.83
C PHE A 435 22.74 -1.84 8.95
N ALA A 436 23.29 -3.02 9.19
CA ALA A 436 24.10 -3.28 10.39
C ALA A 436 25.57 -3.59 10.09
N VAL A 437 25.94 -3.87 8.84
CA VAL A 437 27.30 -4.27 8.47
C VAL A 437 27.90 -3.20 7.56
N SER A 438 28.66 -2.28 8.15
CA SER A 438 29.35 -1.21 7.42
C SER A 438 30.71 -0.91 8.05
N PRO A 439 31.80 -0.87 7.26
CA PRO A 439 31.85 -1.08 5.81
C PRO A 439 31.61 -2.54 5.41
N VAL A 440 30.98 -2.77 4.24
CA VAL A 440 30.71 -4.13 3.75
C VAL A 440 32.00 -4.74 3.19
N SER A 441 32.38 -5.93 3.65
CA SER A 441 33.59 -6.60 3.16
C SER A 441 33.46 -6.97 1.67
N GLY A 442 34.59 -7.02 0.95
CA GLY A 442 34.60 -7.38 -0.48
C GLY A 442 34.01 -8.77 -0.77
N THR A 443 34.21 -9.74 0.14
CA THR A 443 33.61 -11.08 0.03
C THR A 443 32.10 -11.04 0.17
N LEU A 444 31.58 -10.24 1.09
CA LEU A 444 30.15 -10.07 1.29
C LEU A 444 29.50 -9.30 0.15
N LEU A 445 30.18 -8.28 -0.40
CA LEU A 445 29.73 -7.58 -1.60
C LEU A 445 29.64 -8.50 -2.82
N ALA A 446 30.66 -9.34 -3.03
CA ALA A 446 30.62 -10.34 -4.10
C ALA A 446 29.46 -11.31 -3.90
N ALA A 447 29.27 -11.83 -2.67
CA ALA A 447 28.16 -12.71 -2.34
C ALA A 447 26.79 -12.04 -2.58
N LEU A 448 26.62 -10.77 -2.20
CA LEU A 448 25.40 -10.01 -2.45
C LEU A 448 25.15 -9.77 -3.95
N GLY A 449 26.19 -9.49 -4.73
CA GLY A 449 26.08 -9.33 -6.19
C GLY A 449 25.65 -10.63 -6.87
N VAL A 450 26.27 -11.75 -6.50
CA VAL A 450 25.86 -13.08 -6.96
C VAL A 450 24.42 -13.37 -6.52
N PHE A 451 24.07 -13.09 -5.28
CA PHE A 451 22.73 -13.31 -4.74
C PHE A 451 21.66 -12.51 -5.51
N GLY A 452 21.91 -11.22 -5.80
CA GLY A 452 21.02 -10.41 -6.63
C GLY A 452 20.83 -10.99 -8.04
N SER A 453 21.91 -11.47 -8.65
CA SER A 453 21.87 -12.11 -9.98
C SER A 453 21.08 -13.44 -9.96
N VAL A 454 21.25 -14.22 -8.89
CA VAL A 454 20.49 -15.47 -8.64
C VAL A 454 19.01 -15.15 -8.46
N LEU A 455 18.66 -14.15 -7.65
CA LEU A 455 17.27 -13.71 -7.48
C LEU A 455 16.62 -13.33 -8.81
N GLY A 456 17.32 -12.53 -9.63
CA GLY A 456 16.83 -12.17 -10.96
C GLY A 456 16.59 -13.41 -11.84
N SER A 457 17.53 -14.36 -11.82
CA SER A 457 17.42 -15.62 -12.56
C SER A 457 16.27 -16.49 -12.09
N VAL A 458 16.07 -16.61 -10.77
CA VAL A 458 14.93 -17.30 -10.16
C VAL A 458 13.62 -16.62 -10.55
N GLY A 459 13.55 -15.30 -10.52
CA GLY A 459 12.39 -14.53 -10.97
C GLY A 459 12.00 -14.83 -12.42
N VAL A 460 12.98 -14.75 -13.33
CA VAL A 460 12.75 -15.10 -14.74
C VAL A 460 12.37 -16.57 -14.90
N GLY A 461 12.96 -17.47 -14.11
CA GLY A 461 12.60 -18.89 -14.07
C GLY A 461 11.15 -19.15 -13.64
N LEU A 462 10.71 -18.50 -12.55
CA LEU A 462 9.33 -18.55 -12.05
C LEU A 462 8.34 -18.00 -13.07
N TYR A 463 8.69 -16.88 -13.71
CA TYR A 463 7.92 -16.32 -14.82
C TYR A 463 7.79 -17.33 -15.98
N ARG A 464 8.89 -17.93 -16.44
CA ARG A 464 8.83 -18.92 -17.54
C ARG A 464 7.99 -20.14 -17.17
N ARG A 465 8.08 -20.60 -15.92
CA ARG A 465 7.29 -21.72 -15.38
C ARG A 465 5.81 -21.37 -15.23
N SER A 466 5.48 -20.09 -15.06
CA SER A 466 4.09 -19.64 -14.95
C SER A 466 3.36 -19.65 -16.29
N LEU A 467 4.07 -19.49 -17.41
CA LEU A 467 3.46 -19.40 -18.75
C LEU A 467 2.58 -20.61 -19.10
N PRO A 468 3.03 -21.88 -18.97
CA PRO A 468 2.17 -23.03 -19.24
C PRO A 468 1.03 -23.19 -18.23
N LYS A 469 1.30 -22.90 -16.94
CA LYS A 469 0.32 -22.96 -15.85
C LYS A 469 -0.88 -22.06 -16.16
N TRP A 470 -0.62 -20.79 -16.45
CA TRP A 470 -1.67 -19.81 -16.72
C TRP A 470 -2.30 -19.97 -18.10
N SER A 471 -1.54 -20.39 -19.11
CA SER A 471 -2.12 -20.70 -20.43
C SER A 471 -3.19 -21.79 -20.33
N ARG A 472 -2.93 -22.88 -19.60
CA ARG A 472 -3.93 -23.95 -19.39
C ARG A 472 -5.13 -23.45 -18.61
N ARG A 473 -4.89 -22.68 -17.53
CA ARG A 473 -5.96 -22.19 -16.66
C ARG A 473 -6.92 -21.25 -17.40
N TYR A 474 -6.39 -20.32 -18.19
CA TYR A 474 -7.21 -19.37 -18.95
C TYR A 474 -7.88 -19.99 -20.18
N GLN A 475 -7.38 -21.12 -20.70
CA GLN A 475 -8.06 -21.87 -21.75
C GLN A 475 -9.22 -22.74 -21.24
N GLN A 476 -9.28 -23.00 -19.94
CA GLN A 476 -10.29 -23.84 -19.29
C GLN A 476 -11.38 -23.03 -18.57
N ALA A 477 -11.12 -21.75 -18.31
CA ALA A 477 -12.08 -20.78 -17.82
C ALA A 477 -12.91 -20.25 -18.99
#